data_AF-A0A2T8KW08-F1
#
_entry.id   AF-A0A2T8KW08-F1
#
_cell.length_a   1.000
_cell.length_b   1.000
_cell.length_c   1.000
_cell.angle_alpha   90.00
_cell.angle_beta   90.00
_cell.angle_gamma   90.00
#
_symmetry.space_group_name_H-M   'P 1'
#
loop_
_entity.id
_entity.type
_entity.pdbx_description
1 polymer ?
#
loop_
_entity_poly.entity_id
_entity_poly.type
_entity_poly.pdbx_seq_one_letter_code
_entity_poly.pdbx_strand_id
1 'polypeptide(L)'
;MAGDDGCGTPKDFHECVSQDQLREAIKQGQQVMTNTITQAITAAIKDLRLHESIECLDKWISILNDRVVVLETHPPPNEDEDVVYDFHGNIDEAATRDARLRRRLHTNTMGMGGNRNRAPDDPYAKIKFSIPSFSSHYDAEGYLDWEMTVK
;
A
#
# COMPACT_ATOMS: atom_id res chain seq x y z
N MET A 1 -41.08 81.96 9.16
CA MET A 1 -40.58 80.97 8.20
C MET A 1 -39.28 80.41 8.77
N ALA A 2 -39.35 79.24 9.40
CA ALA A 2 -38.17 78.51 9.87
C ALA A 2 -38.44 77.03 9.53
N GLY A 3 -37.90 76.59 8.40
CA GLY A 3 -37.80 75.17 8.05
C GLY A 3 -36.34 74.80 8.27
N ASP A 4 -36.06 74.17 9.41
CA ASP A 4 -34.80 73.47 9.66
C ASP A 4 -35.06 72.01 9.28
N ASP A 5 -34.65 71.66 8.06
CA ASP A 5 -34.71 70.30 7.54
C ASP A 5 -33.69 69.45 8.31
N GLY A 6 -34.17 68.86 9.40
CA GLY A 6 -33.45 67.89 10.20
C GLY A 6 -33.05 66.69 9.36
N CYS A 7 -31.86 66.76 8.77
CA CYS A 7 -31.06 65.60 8.42
C CYS A 7 -30.79 64.84 9.71
N GLY A 8 -31.72 63.95 10.07
CA GLY A 8 -31.68 63.13 11.27
C GLY A 8 -30.66 62.02 11.11
N THR A 9 -29.37 62.36 11.16
CA THR A 9 -28.34 61.38 11.46
C THR A 9 -28.69 60.80 12.84
N PRO A 10 -28.85 59.47 12.98
CA PRO A 10 -29.21 58.83 14.24
C PRO A 10 -28.34 59.36 15.37
N LYS A 11 -28.96 60.04 16.34
CA LYS A 11 -28.25 60.77 17.42
C LYS A 11 -28.01 59.90 18.65
N ASP A 12 -28.65 58.73 18.72
CA ASP A 12 -28.57 57.82 19.86
C ASP A 12 -27.90 56.50 19.45
N PHE A 13 -26.98 56.03 20.28
CA PHE A 13 -26.34 54.73 20.12
C PHE A 13 -27.36 53.59 20.23
N HIS A 14 -28.50 53.79 20.90
CA HIS A 14 -29.59 52.81 20.95
C HIS A 14 -30.39 52.69 19.63
N GLU A 15 -30.25 53.64 18.71
CA GLU A 15 -30.86 53.57 17.37
C GLU A 15 -30.03 52.69 16.42
N CYS A 16 -28.76 52.43 16.77
CA CYS A 16 -27.81 51.63 16.01
C CYS A 16 -27.47 50.33 16.75
N VAL A 17 -28.35 49.32 16.67
CA VAL A 17 -28.15 47.91 17.11
C VAL A 17 -27.67 47.74 18.56
N SER A 18 -28.46 47.08 19.41
CA SER A 18 -28.06 46.90 20.82
C SER A 18 -26.83 46.00 20.95
N GLN A 19 -26.02 46.25 21.99
CA GLN A 19 -24.83 45.44 22.28
C GLN A 19 -25.15 43.95 22.40
N ASP A 20 -26.34 43.61 22.93
CA ASP A 20 -26.80 42.24 23.07
C ASP A 20 -27.10 41.59 21.72
N GLN A 21 -27.71 42.33 20.78
CA GLN A 21 -27.92 41.86 19.41
C GLN A 21 -26.60 41.57 18.69
N LEU A 22 -25.59 42.40 18.88
CA LEU A 22 -24.26 42.17 18.31
C LEU A 22 -23.58 40.92 18.89
N ARG A 23 -23.67 40.73 20.21
CA ARG A 23 -23.11 39.54 20.88
C ARG A 23 -23.79 38.26 20.39
N GLU A 24 -25.10 38.29 20.21
CA GLU A 24 -25.86 37.14 19.73
C GLU A 24 -25.51 36.82 18.27
N ALA A 25 -25.40 37.83 17.40
CA ALA A 25 -24.97 37.66 16.02
C ALA A 25 -23.56 37.04 15.92
N ILE A 26 -22.62 37.47 16.78
CA ILE A 26 -21.27 36.89 16.84
C ILE A 26 -21.31 35.44 17.29
N LYS A 27 -22.09 35.10 18.33
CA LYS A 27 -22.26 33.72 18.80
C LYS A 27 -22.86 32.83 17.72
N GLN A 28 -23.90 33.29 17.05
CA GLN A 28 -24.52 32.55 15.95
C GLN A 28 -23.52 32.35 14.80
N GLY A 29 -22.76 33.38 14.42
CA GLY A 29 -21.72 33.28 13.40
C GLY A 29 -20.64 32.27 13.78
N GLN A 30 -20.18 32.28 15.03
CA GLN A 30 -19.23 31.29 15.54
C GLN A 30 -19.80 29.88 15.49
N GLN A 31 -21.04 29.67 15.90
CA GLN A 31 -21.69 28.36 15.91
C GLN A 31 -21.89 27.81 14.47
N VAL A 32 -22.31 28.65 13.54
CA VAL A 32 -22.44 28.29 12.12
C VAL A 32 -21.07 27.91 11.56
N MET A 33 -20.05 28.70 11.84
CA MET A 33 -18.70 28.43 11.38
C MET A 33 -18.16 27.11 11.97
N THR A 34 -18.30 26.87 13.27
CA THR A 34 -17.86 25.62 13.89
C THR A 34 -18.58 24.41 13.29
N ASN A 35 -19.88 24.52 13.07
CA ASN A 35 -20.67 23.44 12.47
C ASN A 35 -20.27 23.18 11.02
N THR A 36 -19.97 24.24 10.27
CA THR A 36 -19.52 24.12 8.87
C THR A 36 -18.14 23.44 8.80
N ILE A 37 -17.22 23.84 9.69
CA ILE A 37 -15.88 23.25 9.76
C ILE A 37 -15.96 21.77 10.17
N THR A 38 -16.74 21.43 11.20
CA THR A 38 -16.88 20.04 11.64
C THR A 38 -17.53 19.18 10.56
N GLN A 39 -18.53 19.70 9.85
CA GLN A 39 -19.16 19.00 8.74
C GLN A 39 -18.18 18.78 7.57
N ALA A 40 -17.39 19.80 7.19
CA ALA A 40 -16.38 19.68 6.14
C ALA A 40 -15.30 18.66 6.49
N ILE A 41 -14.78 18.69 7.73
CA ILE A 41 -13.81 17.72 8.23
C ILE A 41 -14.41 16.31 8.21
N THR A 42 -15.64 16.14 8.68
CA THR A 42 -16.31 14.83 8.70
C THR A 42 -16.51 14.28 7.29
N ALA A 43 -16.90 15.12 6.34
CA ALA A 43 -17.03 14.73 4.93
C ALA A 43 -15.69 14.31 4.33
N ALA A 44 -14.62 15.08 4.56
CA ALA A 44 -13.28 14.74 4.10
C ALA A 44 -12.77 13.42 4.68
N ILE A 45 -12.98 13.18 5.99
CA ILE A 45 -12.61 11.91 6.64
C ILE A 45 -13.37 10.73 6.05
N LYS A 46 -14.67 10.91 5.74
CA LYS A 46 -15.48 9.88 5.11
C LYS A 46 -14.98 9.56 3.70
N ASP A 47 -14.55 10.57 2.95
CA ASP A 47 -14.02 10.43 1.59
C ASP A 47 -12.68 9.66 1.54
N LEU A 48 -11.91 9.67 2.64
CA LEU A 48 -10.69 8.85 2.76
C LEU A 48 -10.96 7.33 2.78
N ARG A 49 -12.23 6.88 2.86
CA ARG A 49 -12.64 5.45 2.79
C ARG A 49 -11.84 4.53 3.73
N LEU A 50 -11.42 5.05 4.88
CA LEU A 50 -10.56 4.33 5.85
C LEU A 50 -11.15 3.00 6.31
N HIS A 51 -12.48 2.89 6.34
CA HIS A 51 -13.15 1.65 6.71
C HIS A 51 -12.80 0.50 5.74
N GLU A 52 -12.84 0.75 4.44
CA GLU A 52 -12.57 -0.27 3.42
C GLU A 52 -11.10 -0.69 3.40
N SER A 53 -10.19 0.26 3.62
CA SER A 53 -8.76 -0.05 3.68
C SER A 53 -8.44 -0.92 4.90
N ILE A 54 -9.09 -0.65 6.05
CA ILE A 54 -8.96 -1.49 7.25
C ILE A 54 -9.53 -2.89 7.02
N GLU A 55 -10.70 -3.02 6.39
CA GLU A 55 -11.27 -4.33 6.04
C GLU A 55 -10.37 -5.13 5.09
N CYS A 56 -9.76 -4.46 4.12
CA CYS A 56 -8.82 -5.09 3.20
C CYS A 56 -7.57 -5.61 3.93
N LEU A 57 -7.02 -4.80 4.85
CA LEU A 57 -5.90 -5.20 5.68
C LEU A 57 -6.24 -6.39 6.58
N ASP A 58 -7.43 -6.41 7.18
CA ASP A 58 -7.90 -7.52 8.04
C ASP A 58 -7.99 -8.85 7.28
N LYS A 59 -8.49 -8.82 6.04
CA LYS A 59 -8.49 -9.98 5.15
C LYS A 59 -7.07 -10.46 4.83
N TRP A 60 -6.16 -9.52 4.56
CA TRP A 60 -4.76 -9.85 4.29
C TRP A 60 -4.06 -10.49 5.50
N ILE A 61 -4.33 -9.96 6.69
CA ILE A 61 -3.81 -10.51 7.95
C ILE A 61 -4.36 -11.91 8.17
N SER A 62 -5.65 -12.14 7.92
CA SER A 62 -6.26 -13.46 8.03
C SER A 62 -5.61 -14.49 7.09
N ILE A 63 -5.37 -14.12 5.83
CA ILE A 63 -4.66 -14.98 4.85
C ILE A 63 -3.23 -15.28 5.31
N LEU A 64 -2.52 -14.29 5.83
CA LEU A 64 -1.17 -14.49 6.36
C LEU A 64 -1.18 -15.41 7.57
N ASN A 65 -2.15 -15.24 8.47
CA ASN A 65 -2.30 -16.08 9.65
C ASN A 65 -2.56 -17.55 9.26
N ASP A 66 -3.46 -17.79 8.31
CA ASP A 66 -3.72 -19.14 7.79
C ASP A 66 -2.45 -19.78 7.21
N ARG A 67 -1.65 -19.01 6.47
CA ARG A 67 -0.37 -19.49 5.93
C ARG A 67 0.64 -19.80 7.01
N VAL A 68 0.71 -18.98 8.06
CA VAL A 68 1.60 -19.24 9.20
C VAL A 68 1.19 -20.54 9.90
N VAL A 69 -0.11 -20.75 10.14
CA VAL A 69 -0.62 -22.01 10.72
C VAL A 69 -0.25 -23.21 9.85
N VAL A 70 -0.38 -23.11 8.53
CA VAL A 70 0.04 -24.18 7.60
C VAL A 70 1.54 -24.44 7.70
N LEU A 71 2.37 -23.40 7.81
CA LEU A 71 3.82 -23.56 7.94
C LEU A 71 4.23 -24.13 9.30
N GLU A 72 3.59 -23.71 10.39
CA GLU A 72 3.85 -24.23 11.74
C GLU A 72 3.42 -25.69 11.90
N THR A 73 2.38 -26.10 11.20
CA THR A 73 1.87 -27.49 11.22
C THR A 73 2.47 -28.37 10.13
N HIS A 74 3.31 -27.82 9.23
CA HIS A 74 3.94 -28.61 8.18
C HIS A 74 4.94 -29.58 8.82
N PRO A 75 4.76 -30.91 8.67
CA PRO A 75 5.77 -31.86 9.11
C PRO A 75 7.07 -31.61 8.34
N PRO A 76 8.26 -31.80 8.96
CA PRO A 76 9.52 -31.68 8.24
C PRO A 76 9.46 -32.55 6.98
N PRO A 77 9.97 -32.07 5.84
CA PRO A 77 9.99 -32.86 4.63
C PRO A 77 10.70 -34.19 4.91
N ASN A 78 10.10 -35.31 4.48
CA ASN A 78 10.72 -36.64 4.59
C ASN A 78 12.10 -36.59 3.90
N GLU A 79 13.16 -36.54 4.70
CA GLU A 79 14.54 -36.45 4.20
C GLU A 79 15.00 -37.73 3.49
N ASP A 80 14.28 -38.83 3.71
CA ASP A 80 14.58 -40.18 3.23
C ASP A 80 14.13 -40.42 1.77
N GLU A 81 13.25 -39.59 1.22
CA GLU A 81 12.73 -39.78 -0.15
C GLU A 81 13.75 -39.41 -1.25
N ASP A 82 14.73 -38.57 -0.91
CA ASP A 82 15.72 -38.05 -1.86
C ASP A 82 17.11 -38.71 -1.69
N VAL A 83 17.21 -39.74 -0.84
CA VAL A 83 18.46 -40.50 -0.62
C VAL A 83 18.71 -41.42 -1.81
N VAL A 84 19.77 -41.11 -2.56
CA VAL A 84 20.22 -41.92 -3.70
C VAL A 84 21.31 -42.86 -3.21
N TYR A 85 21.14 -44.15 -3.47
CA TYR A 85 22.13 -45.17 -3.17
C TYR A 85 23.00 -45.46 -4.39
N ASP A 86 24.30 -45.63 -4.18
CA ASP A 86 25.23 -46.06 -5.22
C ASP A 86 25.06 -47.57 -5.56
N PHE A 87 25.81 -48.06 -6.54
CA PHE A 87 25.78 -49.46 -6.96
C PHE A 87 26.18 -50.44 -5.83
N HIS A 88 26.87 -49.96 -4.79
CA HIS A 88 27.31 -50.73 -3.64
C HIS A 88 26.34 -50.67 -2.46
N GLY A 89 25.22 -49.94 -2.60
CA GLY A 89 24.21 -49.77 -1.57
C GLY A 89 24.60 -48.76 -0.48
N ASN A 90 25.64 -47.95 -0.70
CA ASN A 90 25.97 -46.83 0.18
C ASN A 90 25.22 -45.57 -0.25
N ILE A 91 25.06 -44.63 0.67
CA ILE A 91 24.46 -43.33 0.35
C ILE A 91 25.41 -42.55 -0.57
N ASP A 92 24.97 -42.29 -1.79
CA ASP A 92 25.64 -41.35 -2.69
C ASP A 92 25.26 -39.92 -2.26
N GLU A 93 26.10 -39.31 -1.44
CA GLU A 93 25.88 -37.94 -0.96
C GLU A 93 25.81 -36.90 -2.09
N ALA A 94 26.53 -37.11 -3.19
CA ALA A 94 26.55 -36.20 -4.32
C ALA A 94 25.23 -36.27 -5.09
N ALA A 95 24.78 -37.48 -5.42
CA ALA A 95 23.50 -37.70 -6.10
C ALA A 95 22.30 -37.34 -5.21
N THR A 96 22.37 -37.64 -3.91
CA THR A 96 21.36 -37.23 -2.91
C THR A 96 21.23 -35.71 -2.84
N ARG A 97 22.35 -34.98 -2.80
CA ARG A 97 22.36 -33.51 -2.78
C ARG A 97 21.77 -32.92 -4.07
N ASP A 98 22.10 -33.49 -5.22
CA ASP A 98 21.55 -33.05 -6.52
C ASP A 98 20.04 -33.34 -6.63
N ALA A 99 19.59 -34.51 -6.19
CA ALA A 99 18.16 -34.87 -6.14
C ALA A 99 17.36 -33.88 -5.26
N ARG A 100 17.87 -33.57 -4.06
CA ARG A 100 17.28 -32.57 -3.16
C ARG A 100 17.21 -31.18 -3.81
N LEU A 101 18.27 -30.76 -4.53
CA LEU A 101 18.30 -29.49 -5.23
C LEU A 101 17.25 -29.43 -6.36
N ARG A 102 17.17 -30.48 -7.18
CA ARG A 102 16.19 -30.58 -8.28
C ARG A 102 14.76 -30.51 -7.77
N ARG A 103 14.44 -31.19 -6.65
CA ARG A 103 13.10 -31.15 -6.04
C ARG A 103 12.71 -29.73 -5.61
N ARG A 104 13.60 -29.01 -4.93
CA ARG A 104 13.39 -27.62 -4.52
C ARG A 104 13.19 -26.69 -5.72
N LEU A 105 13.97 -26.88 -6.78
CA LEU A 105 13.78 -26.14 -8.02
C LEU A 105 12.43 -26.46 -8.67
N HIS A 106 12.00 -27.72 -8.66
CA HIS A 106 10.72 -28.12 -9.23
C HIS A 106 9.54 -27.46 -8.52
N THR A 107 9.53 -27.47 -7.19
CA THR A 107 8.48 -26.80 -6.39
C THR A 107 8.48 -25.28 -6.59
N ASN A 108 9.65 -24.66 -6.72
CA ASN A 108 9.78 -23.23 -6.99
C ASN A 108 9.36 -22.86 -8.42
N THR A 109 9.51 -23.76 -9.38
CA THR A 109 9.16 -23.51 -10.80
C THR A 109 7.65 -23.68 -11.05
N MET A 110 6.99 -24.58 -10.31
CA MET A 110 5.54 -24.84 -10.46
C MET A 110 4.66 -23.62 -10.12
N GLY A 111 5.08 -22.78 -9.18
CA GLY A 111 4.33 -21.56 -8.79
C GLY A 111 4.52 -20.36 -9.71
N MET A 112 5.52 -20.38 -10.60
CA MET A 112 5.86 -19.26 -11.50
C MET A 112 5.51 -19.53 -12.97
N GLY A 113 4.53 -20.40 -13.25
CA GLY A 113 4.00 -20.60 -14.62
C GLY A 113 5.04 -21.10 -15.63
N GLY A 114 6.16 -21.64 -15.16
CA GLY A 114 7.27 -22.05 -16.02
C GLY A 114 7.02 -23.43 -16.60
N ASN A 115 6.88 -23.47 -17.94
CA ASN A 115 7.24 -24.61 -18.80
C ASN A 115 6.14 -25.59 -19.24
N ARG A 116 5.00 -25.09 -19.75
CA ARG A 116 4.24 -25.83 -20.80
C ARG A 116 3.22 -25.08 -21.65
N ASN A 117 3.02 -23.77 -21.47
CA ASN A 117 2.16 -23.00 -22.37
C ASN A 117 2.94 -21.79 -22.91
N ARG A 118 3.64 -21.98 -24.03
CA ARG A 118 3.96 -20.85 -24.91
C ARG A 118 2.64 -20.32 -25.46
N ALA A 119 2.01 -19.40 -24.75
CA ALA A 119 1.10 -18.45 -25.39
C ALA A 119 2.00 -17.59 -26.31
N PRO A 120 1.80 -17.60 -27.63
CA PRO A 120 2.68 -16.86 -28.55
C PRO A 120 2.69 -15.34 -28.30
N ASP A 121 1.63 -14.83 -27.65
CA ASP A 121 1.28 -13.41 -27.59
C ASP A 121 1.15 -12.85 -26.17
N ASP A 122 1.82 -13.43 -25.17
CA ASP A 122 1.95 -12.74 -23.88
C ASP A 122 2.98 -11.60 -24.01
N PRO A 123 2.56 -10.32 -23.89
CA PRO A 123 3.45 -9.17 -24.05
C PRO A 123 4.56 -9.12 -22.99
N TYR A 124 4.40 -9.81 -21.86
CA TYR A 124 5.39 -9.86 -20.78
C TYR A 124 6.28 -11.11 -20.82
N ALA A 125 5.91 -12.15 -21.57
CA ALA A 125 6.70 -13.39 -21.68
C ALA A 125 8.05 -13.21 -22.40
N LYS A 126 8.24 -12.09 -23.10
CA LYS A 126 9.51 -11.75 -23.77
C LYS A 126 10.47 -10.95 -22.89
N ILE A 127 10.02 -10.45 -21.74
CA ILE A 127 10.86 -9.66 -20.85
C ILE A 127 11.71 -10.62 -20.01
N LYS A 128 12.97 -10.79 -20.41
CA LYS A 128 13.97 -11.52 -19.64
C LYS A 128 14.78 -10.53 -18.81
N PHE A 129 14.61 -10.55 -17.50
CA PHE A 129 15.53 -9.87 -16.59
C PHE A 129 16.77 -10.74 -16.43
N SER A 130 17.91 -10.27 -16.94
CA SER A 130 19.22 -10.85 -16.63
C SER A 130 19.75 -10.17 -15.38
N ILE A 131 19.88 -10.93 -14.30
CA ILE A 131 20.57 -10.48 -13.09
C ILE A 131 22.08 -10.60 -13.37
N PRO A 132 22.86 -9.50 -13.29
CA PRO A 132 24.30 -9.57 -13.49
C PRO A 132 24.97 -10.47 -12.44
N SER A 133 26.05 -11.14 -12.81
CA SER A 133 26.86 -11.91 -11.88
C SER A 133 27.47 -11.02 -10.81
N PHE A 134 27.39 -11.42 -9.54
CA PHE A 134 27.96 -10.70 -8.40
C PHE A 134 29.50 -10.69 -8.34
N SER A 135 30.19 -11.16 -9.38
CA SER A 135 31.65 -11.18 -9.46
C SER A 135 32.23 -9.78 -9.78
N SER A 136 32.20 -8.93 -8.75
CA SER A 136 33.12 -7.82 -8.41
C SER A 136 33.71 -6.86 -9.46
N HIS A 137 33.25 -6.82 -10.71
CA HIS A 137 33.54 -5.71 -11.60
C HIS A 137 32.26 -4.90 -11.83
N TYR A 138 31.93 -4.14 -10.79
CA TYR A 138 30.84 -3.19 -10.75
C TYR A 138 31.33 -1.87 -11.36
N ASP A 139 30.95 -1.59 -12.60
CA ASP A 139 31.17 -0.27 -13.21
C ASP A 139 30.00 0.63 -12.82
N ALA A 140 30.20 1.44 -11.77
CA ALA A 140 29.17 2.30 -11.23
C ALA A 140 28.82 3.48 -12.16
N GLU A 141 29.71 3.87 -13.08
CA GLU A 141 29.49 5.02 -13.97
C GLU A 141 28.50 4.67 -15.09
N GLY A 142 28.55 3.46 -15.65
CA GLY A 142 27.58 3.00 -16.67
C GLY A 142 26.15 2.84 -16.16
N TYR A 143 25.95 2.74 -14.84
CA TYR A 143 24.64 2.66 -14.19
C TYR A 143 24.12 4.04 -13.71
N LEU A 144 24.77 5.17 -14.00
CA LEU A 144 24.20 6.49 -13.68
C LEU A 144 23.44 7.12 -14.85
N ASP A 145 23.70 6.67 -16.08
CA ASP A 145 23.09 7.27 -17.28
C ASP A 145 21.60 6.93 -17.47
N TRP A 146 21.10 5.84 -16.86
CA TRP A 146 19.68 5.49 -16.93
C TRP A 146 18.79 6.27 -15.95
N GLU A 147 19.35 6.89 -14.90
CA GLU A 147 18.60 7.79 -14.00
C GLU A 147 18.46 9.22 -14.56
N MET A 148 19.30 9.64 -15.52
CA MET A 148 19.25 10.99 -16.10
C MET A 148 18.43 11.12 -17.39
N THR A 149 17.99 10.02 -18.00
CA THR A 149 17.30 10.05 -19.32
C THR A 149 15.77 9.93 -19.21
N VAL A 150 15.20 9.82 -17.99
CA VAL A 150 13.76 9.96 -17.78
C VAL A 150 13.45 11.43 -17.48
N LYS A 151 13.26 12.22 -18.55
CA LYS A 151 12.62 13.54 -18.54
C LYS A 151 11.29 13.47 -19.27
#